data_AF-A0A2U0A9K6-F1
#
_entry.id   AF-A0A2U0A9K6-F1
#
_cell.length_a   1.000
_cell.length_b   1.000
_cell.length_c   1.000
_cell.angle_alpha   90.00
_cell.angle_beta   90.00
_cell.angle_gamma   90.00
#
_symmetry.space_group_name_H-M   'P 1'
#
loop_
_entity.id
_entity.type
_entity.pdbx_description
1 polymer ?
#
loop_
_entity_poly.entity_id
_entity_poly.type
_entity_poly.pdbx_seq_one_letter_code
_entity_poly.pdbx_strand_id
1 'polypeptide(L)'
;SVCNEDGSTSHYIGLFSDISKQKAHQTELEYIAHHDTLTGLPNRTLLIDRLQMALAQSSRHRRQLAVAYIDLDSFKDVNDTYGHAAGDHLLTEITKRIRKILRSGDSIGRLGGDEFVAVLIDLDETKNCVPLLNRLLDCVSRPVPMEEHLLKVTASIGVTTYPQDEEVDADQLLRQADRAMYQAKLIGKNRFQFFDEQQDRGIREHHETIEALRRALNQNEFLLYYQPKVNMRTGKIIGVEALIRRQHPRRGLEAPAKFLPLIETHPLSVDIGKWVMETALTQIESWLSQGLEMSVSINIGAMHLQQPDFVEGLRALLAAHPGVPPQLLEIEILESSALMDIDHVSEVINACNELGIRFSLDDFGTGFSSLGYIKRLSVDILKVDRSFLLGVFDNPEDLVILGAVHDLARALDREIIAEGVETIERGRMLLQLGYELAQGYAISHPMPAEGLPGWAVAWQPDPTWRRQKRIDREDVPTLIAAVEHRAWIKDIERHLQNGQDSAPLLGENECRFSRWIDGIGENRYAHQPSFKHIRGLHQEVHAIADRLIELHSTGDARLVHEQLGKLHECSHKLYARVNALVQGID
;
A
#
# COMPACT_ATOMS: atom_id res chain seq x y z
N SER A 1 -29.90 -81.02 31.45
CA SER A 1 -31.03 -81.68 32.11
C SER A 1 -30.59 -82.15 33.48
N VAL A 2 -31.53 -82.26 34.41
CA VAL A 2 -31.33 -82.88 35.73
C VAL A 2 -32.02 -84.23 35.70
N CYS A 3 -31.33 -85.28 36.12
CA CYS A 3 -31.87 -86.64 36.15
C CYS A 3 -32.13 -87.09 37.59
N ASN A 4 -33.11 -87.98 37.76
CA ASN A 4 -33.39 -88.67 39.01
C ASN A 4 -32.37 -89.80 39.29
N GLU A 5 -32.42 -90.39 40.48
CA GLU A 5 -31.50 -91.47 40.89
C GLU A 5 -31.58 -92.73 40.01
N ASP A 6 -32.69 -92.94 39.30
CA ASP A 6 -32.86 -94.03 38.33
C ASP A 6 -32.32 -93.71 36.91
N GLY A 7 -31.72 -92.53 36.73
CA GLY A 7 -31.16 -92.06 35.46
C GLY A 7 -32.18 -91.43 34.50
N SER A 8 -33.47 -91.39 34.84
CA SER A 8 -34.49 -90.71 34.03
C SER A 8 -34.38 -89.19 34.14
N THR A 9 -34.47 -88.45 33.02
CA THR A 9 -34.44 -86.99 33.05
C THR A 9 -35.72 -86.45 33.69
N SER A 10 -35.59 -85.69 34.78
CA SER A 10 -36.72 -85.12 35.50
C SER A 10 -37.02 -83.69 35.09
N HIS A 11 -35.98 -82.89 34.82
CA HIS A 11 -36.14 -81.48 34.47
C HIS A 11 -35.13 -81.05 33.40
N TYR A 12 -35.53 -80.11 32.56
CA TYR A 12 -34.62 -79.37 31.70
C TYR A 12 -34.46 -77.97 32.27
N ILE A 13 -33.22 -77.58 32.60
CA ILE A 13 -32.90 -76.21 32.98
C ILE A 13 -32.48 -75.49 31.71
N GLY A 14 -33.27 -74.48 31.32
CA GLY A 14 -32.91 -73.50 30.30
C GLY A 14 -32.45 -72.20 30.96
N LEU A 15 -31.28 -71.70 30.55
CA LEU A 15 -30.78 -70.40 30.94
C LEU A 15 -30.99 -69.44 29.77
N PHE A 16 -31.79 -68.40 29.98
CA PHE A 16 -31.95 -67.29 29.05
C PHE A 16 -31.29 -66.07 29.66
N SER A 17 -30.35 -65.46 28.92
CA SER A 17 -29.72 -64.20 29.32
C SER A 17 -30.16 -63.11 28.35
N ASP A 18 -30.76 -62.05 28.87
CA ASP A 18 -31.15 -60.88 28.07
C ASP A 18 -29.90 -60.04 27.77
N ILE A 19 -29.39 -60.20 26.56
CA ILE A 19 -28.22 -59.46 26.04
C ILE A 19 -28.61 -58.14 25.34
N SER A 20 -29.88 -57.72 25.38
CA SER A 20 -30.36 -56.56 24.61
C SER A 20 -29.64 -55.27 25.00
N LYS A 21 -29.41 -55.05 26.30
CA LYS A 21 -28.68 -53.87 26.81
C LYS A 21 -27.22 -53.87 26.39
N GLN A 22 -26.56 -55.02 26.42
CA GLN A 22 -25.16 -55.16 26.02
C GLN A 22 -24.99 -54.94 24.52
N LYS A 23 -25.93 -55.43 23.70
CA LYS A 23 -25.97 -55.19 22.26
C LYS A 23 -26.26 -53.74 21.92
N ALA A 24 -27.21 -53.10 22.59
CA ALA A 24 -27.50 -51.68 22.41
C ALA A 24 -26.29 -50.81 22.77
N HIS A 25 -25.62 -51.09 23.88
CA HIS A 25 -24.42 -50.37 24.30
C HIS A 25 -23.24 -50.61 23.34
N GLN A 26 -23.08 -51.84 22.83
CA GLN A 26 -22.08 -52.12 21.80
C GLN A 26 -22.32 -51.29 20.52
N THR A 27 -23.56 -51.25 20.04
CA THR A 27 -23.93 -50.44 18.86
C THR A 27 -23.76 -48.95 19.09
N GLU A 28 -24.04 -48.46 20.30
CA GLU A 28 -23.81 -47.07 20.70
C GLU A 28 -22.31 -46.71 20.72
N LEU A 29 -21.46 -47.59 21.28
CA LEU A 29 -20.01 -47.43 21.25
C LEU A 29 -19.45 -47.44 19.82
N GLU A 30 -19.93 -48.35 18.98
CA GLU A 30 -19.58 -48.40 17.56
C GLU A 30 -20.02 -47.12 16.82
N TYR A 31 -21.20 -46.58 17.14
CA TYR A 31 -21.68 -45.32 16.57
C TYR A 31 -20.81 -44.13 16.98
N ILE A 32 -20.50 -43.98 18.28
CA ILE A 32 -19.66 -42.89 18.80
C ILE A 32 -18.23 -42.95 18.25
N ALA A 33 -17.71 -44.14 17.96
CA ALA A 33 -16.38 -44.31 17.36
C ALA A 33 -16.28 -43.68 15.95
N HIS A 34 -17.41 -43.52 15.25
CA HIS A 34 -17.46 -43.07 13.85
C HIS A 34 -18.27 -41.78 13.62
N HIS A 35 -18.98 -41.28 14.64
CA HIS A 35 -19.83 -40.10 14.53
C HIS A 35 -19.54 -39.05 15.61
N ASP A 36 -19.72 -37.78 15.26
CA ASP A 36 -19.77 -36.66 16.19
C ASP A 36 -21.07 -36.71 16.99
N THR A 37 -20.97 -36.70 18.32
CA THR A 37 -22.12 -36.92 19.21
C THR A 37 -23.10 -35.75 19.24
N LEU A 38 -22.64 -34.53 18.94
CA LEU A 38 -23.50 -33.35 18.90
C LEU A 38 -24.32 -33.30 17.61
N THR A 39 -23.67 -33.45 16.46
CA THR A 39 -24.29 -33.22 15.14
C THR A 39 -24.76 -34.51 14.46
N GLY A 40 -24.32 -35.68 14.92
CA GLY A 40 -24.56 -36.98 14.30
C GLY A 40 -23.82 -37.17 12.96
N LEU A 41 -23.00 -36.22 12.56
CA LEU A 41 -22.19 -36.31 11.34
C LEU A 41 -21.06 -37.34 11.51
N PRO A 42 -20.57 -37.96 10.42
CA PRO A 42 -19.28 -38.62 10.39
C PRO A 42 -18.20 -37.79 11.09
N ASN A 43 -17.44 -38.42 11.98
CA ASN A 43 -16.24 -37.81 12.55
C ASN A 43 -15.06 -37.92 11.57
N ARG A 44 -13.88 -37.42 11.96
CA ARG A 44 -12.65 -37.47 11.15
C ARG A 44 -12.35 -38.87 10.61
N THR A 45 -12.47 -39.90 11.44
CA THR A 45 -12.15 -41.29 11.08
C THR A 45 -13.05 -41.79 9.97
N LEU A 46 -14.38 -41.66 10.12
CA LEU A 46 -15.33 -42.13 9.11
C LEU A 46 -15.28 -41.28 7.83
N LEU A 47 -14.99 -39.99 7.94
CA LEU A 47 -14.86 -39.12 6.78
C LEU A 47 -13.65 -39.47 5.92
N ILE A 48 -12.49 -39.73 6.53
CA ILE A 48 -11.26 -40.13 5.82
C ILE A 48 -11.49 -41.45 5.08
N ASP A 49 -12.11 -42.44 5.73
CA ASP A 49 -12.46 -43.72 5.11
C ASP A 49 -13.33 -43.52 3.85
N ARG A 50 -14.38 -42.70 3.97
CA ARG A 50 -15.24 -42.34 2.81
C ARG A 50 -14.50 -41.60 1.71
N LEU A 51 -13.57 -40.71 2.07
CA LEU A 51 -12.75 -40.00 1.08
C LEU A 51 -11.81 -40.98 0.35
N GLN A 52 -11.18 -41.93 1.05
CA GLN A 52 -10.36 -42.97 0.42
C GLN A 52 -11.17 -43.82 -0.56
N MET A 53 -12.39 -44.21 -0.20
CA MET A 53 -13.31 -44.90 -1.11
C MET A 53 -13.65 -44.04 -2.33
N ALA A 54 -13.93 -42.74 -2.14
CA ALA A 54 -14.25 -41.81 -3.21
C ALA A 54 -13.07 -41.61 -4.18
N LEU A 55 -11.83 -41.52 -3.69
CA LEU A 55 -10.63 -41.43 -4.51
C LEU A 55 -10.46 -42.67 -5.40
N ALA A 56 -10.64 -43.87 -4.83
CA ALA A 56 -10.59 -45.11 -5.58
C ALA A 56 -11.68 -45.20 -6.66
N GLN A 57 -12.88 -44.70 -6.38
CA GLN A 57 -13.98 -44.62 -7.35
C GLN A 57 -13.71 -43.60 -8.45
N SER A 58 -13.25 -42.40 -8.10
CA SER A 58 -12.88 -41.32 -9.03
C SER A 58 -11.84 -41.79 -10.04
N SER A 59 -10.78 -42.47 -9.57
CA SER A 59 -9.75 -43.06 -10.42
C SER A 59 -10.33 -44.11 -11.40
N ARG A 60 -11.23 -44.98 -10.93
CA ARG A 60 -11.85 -46.02 -11.77
C ARG A 60 -12.81 -45.47 -12.82
N HIS A 61 -13.60 -44.46 -12.45
CA HIS A 61 -14.68 -43.92 -13.30
C HIS A 61 -14.27 -42.67 -14.09
N ARG A 62 -13.01 -42.21 -13.93
CA ARG A 62 -12.49 -40.97 -14.52
C ARG A 62 -13.40 -39.76 -14.27
N ARG A 63 -13.96 -39.70 -13.05
CA ARG A 63 -14.74 -38.56 -12.55
C ARG A 63 -13.90 -37.76 -11.59
N GLN A 64 -14.17 -36.47 -11.48
CA GLN A 64 -13.47 -35.60 -10.54
C GLN A 64 -14.22 -35.57 -9.20
N LEU A 65 -13.51 -35.18 -8.14
CA LEU A 65 -14.12 -34.87 -6.86
C LEU A 65 -13.52 -33.58 -6.28
N ALA A 66 -14.24 -32.96 -5.35
CA ALA A 66 -13.79 -31.80 -4.59
C ALA A 66 -13.93 -32.07 -3.08
N VAL A 67 -12.95 -31.60 -2.31
CA VAL A 67 -12.96 -31.61 -0.85
C VAL A 67 -13.05 -30.16 -0.40
N ALA A 68 -14.12 -29.81 0.30
CA ALA A 68 -14.38 -28.47 0.81
C ALA A 68 -14.27 -28.46 2.35
N TYR A 69 -13.23 -27.82 2.88
CA TYR A 69 -13.04 -27.55 4.30
C TYR A 69 -13.77 -26.26 4.66
N ILE A 70 -14.64 -26.29 5.66
CA ILE A 70 -15.58 -25.23 6.00
C ILE A 70 -15.37 -24.89 7.47
N ASP A 71 -15.14 -23.63 7.76
CA ASP A 71 -15.00 -23.10 9.11
C ASP A 71 -15.99 -21.95 9.32
N LEU A 72 -16.62 -21.89 10.49
CA LEU A 72 -17.60 -20.84 10.81
C LEU A 72 -16.91 -19.59 11.34
N ASP A 73 -16.99 -18.51 10.58
CA ASP A 73 -16.38 -17.24 10.95
C ASP A 73 -17.01 -16.69 12.24
N SER A 74 -16.17 -16.26 13.18
CA SER A 74 -16.61 -15.63 14.44
C SER A 74 -17.52 -16.52 15.31
N PHE A 75 -17.44 -17.84 15.19
CA PHE A 75 -18.19 -18.76 16.05
C PHE A 75 -17.84 -18.60 17.54
N LYS A 76 -16.58 -18.28 17.85
CA LYS A 76 -16.16 -17.99 19.22
C LYS A 76 -16.94 -16.80 19.83
N ASP A 77 -17.18 -15.75 19.05
CA ASP A 77 -17.92 -14.56 19.52
C ASP A 77 -19.36 -14.94 19.92
N VAL A 78 -19.97 -15.91 19.24
CA VAL A 78 -21.28 -16.46 19.61
C VAL A 78 -21.21 -17.17 20.97
N ASN A 79 -20.20 -18.00 21.20
CA ASN A 79 -20.02 -18.69 22.48
C ASN A 79 -19.73 -17.70 23.62
N ASP A 80 -18.89 -16.71 23.37
CA ASP A 80 -18.48 -15.72 24.38
C ASP A 80 -19.66 -14.80 24.75
N THR A 81 -20.56 -14.51 23.79
CA THR A 81 -21.72 -13.61 24.00
C THR A 81 -22.95 -14.34 24.54
N TYR A 82 -23.27 -15.53 24.01
CA TYR A 82 -24.54 -16.23 24.26
C TYR A 82 -24.37 -17.58 24.97
N GLY A 83 -23.14 -18.00 25.25
CA GLY A 83 -22.80 -19.25 25.93
C GLY A 83 -22.73 -20.47 25.01
N HIS A 84 -22.12 -21.56 25.50
CA HIS A 84 -21.88 -22.77 24.71
C HIS A 84 -23.15 -23.48 24.22
N ALA A 85 -24.26 -23.41 24.96
CA ALA A 85 -25.53 -23.99 24.52
C ALA A 85 -26.04 -23.32 23.22
N ALA A 86 -25.76 -22.02 23.04
CA ALA A 86 -26.09 -21.30 21.82
C ALA A 86 -25.22 -21.74 20.64
N GLY A 87 -23.91 -21.94 20.89
CA GLY A 87 -23.01 -22.53 19.91
C GLY A 87 -23.43 -23.92 19.47
N ASP A 88 -23.84 -24.78 20.40
CA ASP A 88 -24.28 -26.15 20.10
C ASP A 88 -25.57 -26.19 19.25
N HIS A 89 -26.54 -25.32 19.58
CA HIS A 89 -27.77 -25.14 18.80
C HIS A 89 -27.46 -24.64 17.38
N LEU A 90 -26.57 -23.64 17.27
CA LEU A 90 -26.11 -23.10 15.98
C LEU A 90 -25.47 -24.20 15.11
N LEU A 91 -24.57 -25.01 15.67
CA LEU A 91 -23.91 -26.11 14.96
C LEU A 91 -24.89 -27.18 14.49
N THR A 92 -25.88 -27.52 15.33
CA THR A 92 -26.91 -28.51 14.98
C THR A 92 -27.81 -28.01 13.86
N GLU A 93 -28.20 -26.73 13.88
CA GLU A 93 -29.05 -26.16 12.84
C GLU A 93 -28.30 -26.00 11.52
N ILE A 94 -27.05 -25.49 11.54
CA ILE A 94 -26.20 -25.43 10.34
C ILE A 94 -26.01 -26.81 9.73
N THR A 95 -25.75 -27.83 10.55
CA THR A 95 -25.65 -29.23 10.09
C THR A 95 -26.89 -29.67 9.33
N LYS A 96 -28.09 -29.44 9.88
CA LYS A 96 -29.36 -29.80 9.22
C LYS A 96 -29.51 -29.11 7.88
N ARG A 97 -29.10 -27.84 7.78
CA ARG A 97 -29.23 -27.07 6.53
C ARG A 97 -28.23 -27.53 5.48
N ILE A 98 -26.96 -27.79 5.85
CA ILE A 98 -25.94 -28.34 4.95
C ILE A 98 -26.38 -29.69 4.40
N ARG A 99 -26.90 -30.59 5.24
CA ARG A 99 -27.39 -31.92 4.80
C ARG A 99 -28.52 -31.86 3.77
N LYS A 100 -29.34 -30.80 3.76
CA LYS A 100 -30.41 -30.61 2.77
C LYS A 100 -29.87 -30.11 1.42
N ILE A 101 -28.68 -29.51 1.41
CA ILE A 101 -28.06 -28.93 0.23
C ILE A 101 -27.27 -29.98 -0.55
N LEU A 102 -26.63 -30.90 0.17
CA LEU A 102 -25.84 -31.99 -0.37
C LEU A 102 -26.73 -33.12 -0.92
N ARG A 103 -26.31 -33.77 -2.01
CA ARG A 103 -26.99 -34.95 -2.58
C ARG A 103 -26.58 -36.22 -1.82
N SER A 104 -27.31 -37.31 -2.05
CA SER A 104 -27.07 -38.61 -1.39
C SER A 104 -25.68 -39.21 -1.61
N GLY A 105 -25.00 -38.86 -2.71
CA GLY A 105 -23.63 -39.30 -2.99
C GLY A 105 -22.54 -38.47 -2.30
N ASP A 106 -22.83 -37.22 -1.92
CA ASP A 106 -21.86 -36.38 -1.24
C ASP A 106 -21.77 -36.78 0.25
N SER A 107 -20.61 -36.54 0.86
CA SER A 107 -20.41 -36.75 2.29
C SER A 107 -20.12 -35.44 3.00
N ILE A 108 -20.54 -35.33 4.26
CA ILE A 108 -20.22 -34.21 5.15
C ILE A 108 -19.81 -34.80 6.49
N GLY A 109 -18.72 -34.32 7.07
CA GLY A 109 -18.26 -34.68 8.40
C GLY A 109 -17.95 -33.44 9.24
N ARG A 110 -17.91 -33.62 10.56
CA ARG A 110 -17.43 -32.59 11.51
C ARG A 110 -16.12 -33.07 12.11
N LEU A 111 -15.07 -32.26 11.98
CA LEU A 111 -13.72 -32.61 12.45
C LEU A 111 -13.52 -32.24 13.91
N GLY A 112 -14.24 -31.23 14.39
CA GLY A 112 -14.21 -30.74 15.76
C GLY A 112 -14.55 -29.25 15.79
N GLY A 113 -14.96 -28.72 16.95
CA GLY A 113 -15.28 -27.30 17.08
C GLY A 113 -16.33 -26.83 16.05
N ASP A 114 -15.96 -25.83 15.26
CA ASP A 114 -16.72 -25.19 14.19
C ASP A 114 -16.30 -25.63 12.78
N GLU A 115 -15.53 -26.72 12.68
CA GLU A 115 -14.96 -27.19 11.41
C GLU A 115 -15.74 -28.37 10.81
N PHE A 116 -16.14 -28.20 9.56
CA PHE A 116 -16.83 -29.19 8.74
C PHE A 116 -16.05 -29.50 7.47
N VAL A 117 -16.21 -30.70 6.92
CA VAL A 117 -15.64 -31.05 5.62
C VAL A 117 -16.65 -31.77 4.75
N ALA A 118 -16.87 -31.23 3.56
CA ALA A 118 -17.70 -31.84 2.53
C ALA A 118 -16.83 -32.53 1.46
N VAL A 119 -17.21 -33.74 1.07
CA VAL A 119 -16.63 -34.49 -0.06
C VAL A 119 -17.68 -34.58 -1.15
N LEU A 120 -17.40 -33.93 -2.28
CA LEU A 120 -18.28 -33.78 -3.43
C LEU A 120 -17.77 -34.67 -4.56
N ILE A 121 -18.47 -35.75 -4.88
CA ILE A 121 -18.01 -36.78 -5.82
C ILE A 121 -18.57 -36.58 -7.24
N ASP A 122 -18.31 -37.47 -8.20
CA ASP A 122 -18.98 -37.50 -9.51
C ASP A 122 -19.10 -36.13 -10.22
N LEU A 123 -18.04 -35.34 -10.20
CA LEU A 123 -17.97 -34.06 -10.91
C LEU A 123 -17.43 -34.31 -12.33
N ASP A 124 -18.07 -33.73 -13.34
CA ASP A 124 -17.52 -33.70 -14.70
C ASP A 124 -16.29 -32.78 -14.77
N GLU A 125 -16.38 -31.60 -14.14
CA GLU A 125 -15.32 -30.61 -14.02
C GLU A 125 -15.26 -30.04 -12.60
N THR A 126 -14.07 -29.66 -12.14
CA THR A 126 -13.83 -29.08 -10.81
C THR A 126 -14.69 -27.85 -10.55
N LYS A 127 -14.89 -27.01 -11.57
CA LYS A 127 -15.72 -25.79 -11.47
C LYS A 127 -17.21 -26.08 -11.23
N ASN A 128 -17.68 -27.30 -11.47
CA ASN A 128 -19.08 -27.66 -11.25
C ASN A 128 -19.48 -27.68 -9.76
N CYS A 129 -18.50 -27.64 -8.84
CA CYS A 129 -18.79 -27.49 -7.42
C CYS A 129 -19.08 -26.03 -7.00
N VAL A 130 -18.71 -25.03 -7.80
CA VAL A 130 -18.85 -23.59 -7.45
C VAL A 130 -20.28 -23.18 -7.08
N PRO A 131 -21.33 -23.56 -7.83
CA PRO A 131 -22.70 -23.25 -7.44
C PRO A 131 -23.09 -23.84 -6.08
N LEU A 132 -22.55 -25.01 -5.73
CA LEU A 132 -22.78 -25.66 -4.44
C LEU A 132 -22.04 -24.94 -3.31
N LEU A 133 -20.80 -24.50 -3.54
CA LEU A 133 -20.02 -23.71 -2.57
C LEU A 133 -20.72 -22.39 -2.21
N ASN A 134 -21.24 -21.66 -3.22
CA ASN A 134 -22.03 -20.45 -2.99
C ASN A 134 -23.29 -20.75 -2.17
N ARG A 135 -24.00 -21.85 -2.50
CA ARG A 135 -25.18 -22.28 -1.72
C ARG A 135 -24.82 -22.63 -0.28
N LEU A 136 -23.63 -23.18 -0.02
CA LEU A 136 -23.15 -23.46 1.34
C LEU A 136 -22.89 -22.15 2.10
N LEU A 137 -22.20 -21.17 1.50
CA LEU A 137 -21.98 -19.84 2.10
C LEU A 137 -23.30 -19.15 2.43
N ASP A 138 -24.23 -19.10 1.47
CA ASP A 138 -25.55 -18.50 1.65
C ASP A 138 -26.35 -19.21 2.75
N CYS A 139 -26.22 -20.53 2.84
CA CYS A 139 -26.91 -21.34 3.81
C CYS A 139 -26.44 -21.09 5.24
N VAL A 140 -25.12 -21.02 5.43
CA VAL A 140 -24.50 -20.73 6.73
C VAL A 140 -24.86 -19.31 7.17
N SER A 141 -24.82 -18.36 6.24
CA SER A 141 -25.08 -16.93 6.50
C SER A 141 -26.51 -16.60 6.89
N ARG A 142 -27.46 -17.53 6.74
CA ARG A 142 -28.86 -17.34 7.16
C ARG A 142 -28.95 -17.31 8.69
N PRO A 143 -29.61 -16.32 9.30
CA PRO A 143 -29.80 -16.26 10.75
C PRO A 143 -30.40 -17.54 11.32
N VAL A 144 -29.93 -17.95 12.50
CA VAL A 144 -30.48 -19.07 13.27
C VAL A 144 -31.28 -18.50 14.45
N PRO A 145 -32.60 -18.74 14.50
CA PRO A 145 -33.40 -18.30 15.64
C PRO A 145 -33.09 -19.14 16.88
N MET A 146 -32.91 -18.44 18.00
CA MET A 146 -32.74 -19.04 19.33
C MET A 146 -33.41 -18.14 20.37
N GLU A 147 -34.52 -18.61 20.94
CA GLU A 147 -35.34 -17.82 21.88
C GLU A 147 -35.69 -16.44 21.32
N GLU A 148 -35.24 -15.35 21.96
CA GLU A 148 -35.45 -13.95 21.52
C GLU A 148 -34.33 -13.42 20.61
N HIS A 149 -33.29 -14.22 20.32
CA HIS A 149 -32.10 -13.81 19.58
C HIS A 149 -32.04 -14.42 18.17
N LEU A 150 -31.30 -13.73 17.30
CA LEU A 150 -30.93 -14.21 15.96
C LEU A 150 -29.41 -14.36 15.89
N LEU A 151 -28.94 -15.61 15.93
CA LEU A 151 -27.52 -15.93 15.81
C LEU A 151 -27.11 -15.81 14.34
N LYS A 152 -26.00 -15.11 14.07
CA LYS A 152 -25.49 -14.90 12.71
C LYS A 152 -23.99 -15.19 12.67
N VAL A 153 -23.61 -16.08 11.76
CA VAL A 153 -22.21 -16.41 11.42
C VAL A 153 -22.09 -16.48 9.91
N THR A 154 -20.88 -16.33 9.38
CA THR A 154 -20.54 -16.64 7.99
C THR A 154 -19.62 -17.86 7.94
N ALA A 155 -19.18 -18.28 6.76
CA ALA A 155 -18.18 -19.35 6.66
C ALA A 155 -17.05 -18.97 5.72
N SER A 156 -15.86 -19.46 6.04
CA SER A 156 -14.72 -19.49 5.14
C SER A 156 -14.54 -20.91 4.64
N ILE A 157 -14.42 -21.09 3.32
CA ILE A 157 -14.35 -22.41 2.68
C ILE A 157 -13.06 -22.55 1.88
N GLY A 158 -12.34 -23.64 2.08
CA GLY A 158 -11.17 -24.01 1.30
C GLY A 158 -11.42 -25.24 0.48
N VAL A 159 -11.04 -25.23 -0.79
CA VAL A 159 -11.41 -26.28 -1.74
C VAL A 159 -10.18 -26.86 -2.40
N THR A 160 -10.01 -28.17 -2.31
CA THR A 160 -9.07 -28.90 -3.17
C THR A 160 -9.82 -29.87 -4.07
N THR A 161 -9.18 -30.30 -5.15
CA THR A 161 -9.80 -31.16 -6.17
C THR A 161 -8.91 -32.34 -6.51
N TYR A 162 -9.53 -33.42 -7.00
CA TYR A 162 -8.84 -34.63 -7.45
C TYR A 162 -9.47 -35.15 -8.76
N PRO A 163 -8.69 -35.70 -9.71
CA PRO A 163 -7.23 -35.93 -9.66
C PRO A 163 -6.39 -34.64 -9.75
N GLN A 164 -5.14 -34.71 -9.27
CA GLN A 164 -4.10 -33.67 -9.40
C GLN A 164 -2.95 -34.20 -10.25
N ASP A 165 -2.05 -33.32 -10.69
CA ASP A 165 -0.86 -33.71 -11.47
C ASP A 165 0.11 -34.61 -10.69
N GLU A 166 0.17 -34.42 -9.36
CA GLU A 166 0.93 -35.27 -8.44
C GLU A 166 0.00 -36.25 -7.71
N GLU A 167 0.52 -37.44 -7.38
CA GLU A 167 -0.21 -38.40 -6.56
C GLU A 167 -0.39 -37.85 -5.13
N VAL A 168 -1.65 -37.76 -4.70
CA VAL A 168 -2.03 -37.24 -3.38
C VAL A 168 -3.00 -38.19 -2.68
N ASP A 169 -2.84 -38.34 -1.36
CA ASP A 169 -3.73 -39.13 -0.52
C ASP A 169 -4.84 -38.28 0.13
N ALA A 170 -5.75 -38.97 0.84
CA ALA A 170 -6.88 -38.32 1.50
C ALA A 170 -6.45 -37.29 2.56
N ASP A 171 -5.43 -37.57 3.35
CA ASP A 171 -4.92 -36.65 4.38
C ASP A 171 -4.26 -35.41 3.74
N GLN A 172 -3.56 -35.56 2.62
CA GLN A 172 -2.97 -34.45 1.87
C GLN A 172 -4.05 -33.56 1.27
N LEU A 173 -5.10 -34.14 0.69
CA LEU A 173 -6.23 -33.35 0.17
C LEU A 173 -6.92 -32.56 1.29
N LEU A 174 -7.12 -33.17 2.47
CA LEU A 174 -7.67 -32.45 3.63
C LEU A 174 -6.76 -31.28 4.05
N ARG A 175 -5.44 -31.49 4.12
CA ARG A 175 -4.48 -30.42 4.44
C ARG A 175 -4.47 -29.29 3.41
N GLN A 176 -4.61 -29.61 2.13
CA GLN A 176 -4.70 -28.61 1.06
C GLN A 176 -6.00 -27.79 1.16
N ALA A 177 -7.13 -28.45 1.40
CA ALA A 177 -8.41 -27.76 1.61
C ALA A 177 -8.38 -26.88 2.87
N ASP A 178 -7.81 -27.35 3.96
CA ASP A 178 -7.60 -26.57 5.19
C ASP A 178 -6.74 -25.31 4.92
N ARG A 179 -5.61 -25.46 4.20
CA ARG A 179 -4.77 -24.32 3.78
C ARG A 179 -5.57 -23.30 2.96
N ALA A 180 -6.34 -23.76 1.97
CA ALA A 180 -7.17 -22.87 1.16
C ALA A 180 -8.27 -22.18 2.00
N MET A 181 -8.79 -22.84 3.03
CA MET A 181 -9.81 -22.28 3.92
C MET A 181 -9.20 -21.15 4.74
N TYR A 182 -7.99 -21.37 5.26
CA TYR A 182 -7.25 -20.34 5.96
C TYR A 182 -6.99 -19.12 5.06
N GLN A 183 -6.66 -19.32 3.77
CA GLN A 183 -6.55 -18.21 2.82
C GLN A 183 -7.87 -17.46 2.63
N ALA A 184 -8.99 -18.18 2.55
CA ALA A 184 -10.31 -17.55 2.45
C ALA A 184 -10.60 -16.63 3.67
N LYS A 185 -10.17 -17.03 4.87
CA LYS A 185 -10.25 -16.18 6.07
C LYS A 185 -9.43 -14.91 5.92
N LEU A 186 -8.18 -15.02 5.47
CA LEU A 186 -7.26 -13.87 5.34
C LEU A 186 -7.71 -12.84 4.30
N ILE A 187 -8.28 -13.29 3.18
CA ILE A 187 -8.70 -12.39 2.07
C ILE A 187 -10.04 -11.69 2.38
N GLY A 188 -10.66 -11.98 3.53
CA GLY A 188 -11.80 -11.20 4.04
C GLY A 188 -13.03 -12.00 4.41
N LYS A 189 -12.88 -13.30 4.76
CA LYS A 189 -13.95 -14.19 5.27
C LYS A 189 -15.17 -14.31 4.32
N ASN A 190 -16.19 -15.07 4.71
CA ASN A 190 -17.44 -15.28 3.96
C ASN A 190 -17.24 -15.57 2.45
N ARG A 191 -16.29 -16.45 2.14
CA ARG A 191 -15.91 -16.77 0.75
C ARG A 191 -15.33 -18.17 0.68
N PHE A 192 -15.17 -18.66 -0.54
CA PHE A 192 -14.40 -19.87 -0.80
C PHE A 192 -13.12 -19.55 -1.57
N GLN A 193 -12.09 -20.37 -1.38
CA GLN A 193 -10.82 -20.29 -2.10
C GLN A 193 -10.42 -21.69 -2.58
N PHE A 194 -9.96 -21.81 -3.82
CA PHE A 194 -9.35 -23.05 -4.31
C PHE A 194 -7.89 -23.12 -3.89
N PHE A 195 -7.42 -24.31 -3.55
CA PHE A 195 -6.02 -24.55 -3.27
C PHE A 195 -5.17 -24.31 -4.53
N ASP A 196 -4.25 -23.37 -4.42
CA ASP A 196 -3.21 -23.09 -5.41
C ASP A 196 -1.87 -23.02 -4.67
N GLU A 197 -0.92 -23.87 -5.07
CA GLU A 197 0.39 -23.99 -4.41
C GLU A 197 1.21 -22.69 -4.51
N GLN A 198 1.11 -21.95 -5.62
CA GLN A 198 1.86 -20.71 -5.80
C GLN A 198 1.28 -19.59 -4.93
N GLN A 199 -0.04 -19.51 -4.84
CA GLN A 199 -0.74 -18.52 -4.01
C GLN A 199 -0.51 -18.77 -2.50
N ASP A 200 -0.38 -20.03 -2.08
CA ASP A 200 -0.16 -20.38 -0.67
C ASP A 200 1.22 -19.96 -0.13
N ARG A 201 2.28 -20.04 -0.96
CA ARG A 201 3.62 -19.60 -0.54
C ARG A 201 3.66 -18.09 -0.29
N GLY A 202 3.10 -17.29 -1.20
CA GLY A 202 3.10 -15.83 -1.08
C GLY A 202 2.33 -15.32 0.15
N ILE A 203 1.21 -15.96 0.51
CA ILE A 203 0.42 -15.56 1.69
C ILE A 203 1.14 -15.90 3.01
N ARG A 204 1.81 -17.06 3.09
CA ARG A 204 2.61 -17.42 4.28
C ARG A 204 3.79 -16.47 4.48
N GLU A 205 4.54 -16.19 3.43
CA GLU A 205 5.66 -15.26 3.47
C GLU A 205 5.21 -13.86 3.91
N HIS A 206 4.05 -13.40 3.42
CA HIS A 206 3.47 -12.13 3.84
C HIS A 206 3.11 -12.10 5.33
N HIS A 207 2.44 -13.14 5.84
CA HIS A 207 2.08 -13.22 7.26
C HIS A 207 3.31 -13.32 8.18
N GLU A 208 4.28 -14.15 7.84
CA GLU A 208 5.55 -14.25 8.58
C GLU A 208 6.27 -12.89 8.63
N THR A 209 6.18 -12.12 7.55
CA THR A 209 6.75 -10.77 7.48
C THR A 209 6.02 -9.80 8.41
N ILE A 210 4.68 -9.82 8.46
CA ILE A 210 3.89 -8.99 9.37
C ILE A 210 4.23 -9.33 10.83
N GLU A 211 4.27 -10.61 11.19
CA GLU A 211 4.62 -11.03 12.55
C GLU A 211 6.07 -10.66 12.92
N ALA A 212 6.99 -10.69 11.95
CA ALA A 212 8.34 -10.19 12.16
C ALA A 212 8.39 -8.68 12.43
N LEU A 213 7.56 -7.88 11.73
CA LEU A 213 7.47 -6.44 11.96
C LEU A 213 6.82 -6.12 13.31
N ARG A 214 5.79 -6.88 13.72
CA ARG A 214 5.18 -6.74 15.06
C ARG A 214 6.20 -7.04 16.16
N ARG A 215 7.01 -8.10 16.01
CA ARG A 215 8.10 -8.40 16.96
C ARG A 215 9.15 -7.29 16.98
N ALA A 216 9.51 -6.76 15.81
CA ALA A 216 10.48 -5.66 15.69
C ALA A 216 10.03 -4.40 16.46
N LEU A 217 8.73 -4.09 16.43
CA LEU A 217 8.13 -2.99 17.21
C LEU A 217 8.34 -3.18 18.72
N ASN A 218 8.09 -4.39 19.22
CA ASN A 218 8.27 -4.72 20.64
C ASN A 218 9.74 -4.86 21.07
N GLN A 219 10.68 -4.98 20.13
CA GLN A 219 12.11 -5.22 20.39
C GLN A 219 12.97 -3.96 20.21
N ASN A 220 12.36 -2.77 20.11
CA ASN A 220 13.05 -1.50 19.88
C ASN A 220 13.93 -1.53 18.60
N GLU A 221 13.50 -2.27 17.57
CA GLU A 221 14.20 -2.28 16.28
C GLU A 221 13.82 -1.05 15.42
N PHE A 222 12.79 -0.28 15.77
CA PHE A 222 12.46 0.96 15.08
C PHE A 222 13.11 2.17 15.75
N LEU A 223 13.49 3.14 14.93
CA LEU A 223 14.06 4.41 15.35
C LEU A 223 13.68 5.50 14.34
N LEU A 224 13.75 6.77 14.77
CA LEU A 224 13.48 7.92 13.91
C LEU A 224 14.80 8.56 13.45
N TYR A 225 14.86 8.87 12.16
CA TYR A 225 15.86 9.75 11.58
C TYR A 225 15.18 11.08 11.23
N TYR A 226 15.91 12.18 11.28
CA TYR A 226 15.38 13.52 11.13
C TYR A 226 16.00 14.18 9.91
N GLN A 227 15.17 14.64 8.97
CA GLN A 227 15.62 15.37 7.80
C GLN A 227 15.23 16.85 7.92
N PRO A 228 16.20 17.79 7.86
CA PRO A 228 15.91 19.21 7.99
C PRO A 228 15.09 19.82 6.86
N LYS A 229 14.17 20.70 7.25
CA LYS A 229 13.41 21.61 6.40
C LYS A 229 13.94 23.03 6.63
N VAL A 230 14.31 23.73 5.55
CA VAL A 230 14.96 25.04 5.64
C VAL A 230 14.36 26.03 4.66
N ASN A 231 14.46 27.32 4.99
CA ASN A 231 14.34 28.37 4.00
C ASN A 231 15.70 28.53 3.29
N MET A 232 15.78 28.15 2.01
CA MET A 232 17.00 28.16 1.21
C MET A 232 17.61 29.55 1.04
N ARG A 233 16.79 30.61 1.10
CA ARG A 233 17.24 32.00 0.94
C ARG A 233 17.89 32.54 2.22
N THR A 234 17.19 32.42 3.34
CA THR A 234 17.63 32.98 4.63
C THR A 234 18.59 32.06 5.37
N GLY A 235 18.49 30.75 5.13
CA GLY A 235 19.15 29.72 5.91
C GLY A 235 18.42 29.35 7.19
N LYS A 236 17.27 29.98 7.49
CA LYS A 236 16.48 29.66 8.68
C LYS A 236 16.01 28.21 8.63
N ILE A 237 16.23 27.48 9.71
CA ILE A 237 15.68 26.13 9.91
C ILE A 237 14.21 26.29 10.28
N ILE A 238 13.34 25.57 9.57
CA ILE A 238 11.89 25.61 9.76
C ILE A 238 11.44 24.47 10.68
N GLY A 239 12.10 23.32 10.55
CA GLY A 239 11.81 22.12 11.32
C GLY A 239 12.55 20.92 10.76
N VAL A 240 12.11 19.73 11.14
CA VAL A 240 12.59 18.46 10.60
C VAL A 240 11.42 17.54 10.30
N GLU A 241 11.57 16.69 9.30
CA GLU A 241 10.70 15.54 9.10
C GLU A 241 11.28 14.32 9.81
N ALA A 242 10.46 13.66 10.63
CA ALA A 242 10.80 12.40 11.29
C ALA A 242 10.45 11.21 10.38
N LEU A 243 11.50 10.54 9.95
CA LEU A 243 11.48 9.43 9.02
C LEU A 243 11.81 8.13 9.75
N ILE A 244 10.83 7.24 9.86
CA ILE A 244 11.02 5.94 10.49
C ILE A 244 12.10 5.12 9.78
N ARG A 245 12.93 4.44 10.56
CA ARG A 245 13.91 3.44 10.12
C ARG A 245 13.78 2.20 10.96
N ARG A 246 14.22 1.07 10.41
CA ARG A 246 14.33 -0.18 11.16
C ARG A 246 15.78 -0.63 11.23
N GLN A 247 16.32 -0.78 12.43
CA GLN A 247 17.61 -1.38 12.69
C GLN A 247 17.48 -2.90 12.73
N HIS A 248 17.54 -3.54 11.56
CA HIS A 248 17.42 -4.99 11.47
C HIS A 248 18.71 -5.68 11.97
N PRO A 249 18.62 -6.70 12.85
CA PRO A 249 19.80 -7.33 13.48
C PRO A 249 20.87 -7.86 12.52
N ARG A 250 20.47 -8.41 11.37
CA ARG A 250 21.36 -8.93 10.32
C ARG A 250 21.55 -8.01 9.12
N ARG A 251 20.54 -7.24 8.73
CA ARG A 251 20.54 -6.43 7.49
C ARG A 251 20.98 -4.98 7.69
N GLY A 252 21.14 -4.54 8.94
CA GLY A 252 21.45 -3.15 9.26
C GLY A 252 20.23 -2.24 9.12
N LEU A 253 20.49 -0.97 8.85
CA LEU A 253 19.46 0.07 8.76
C LEU A 253 18.61 -0.08 7.50
N GLU A 254 17.30 -0.23 7.67
CA GLU A 254 16.32 -0.37 6.59
C GLU A 254 15.44 0.87 6.49
N ALA A 255 15.27 1.34 5.24
CA ALA A 255 14.41 2.46 4.88
C ALA A 255 12.91 2.04 4.88
N PRO A 256 11.99 3.00 5.07
CA PRO A 256 10.55 2.74 5.18
C PRO A 256 9.96 2.00 3.98
N ALA A 257 10.47 2.29 2.76
CA ALA A 257 10.05 1.63 1.53
C ALA A 257 10.20 0.09 1.53
N LYS A 258 11.02 -0.48 2.43
CA LYS A 258 11.17 -1.94 2.56
C LYS A 258 10.09 -2.60 3.40
N PHE A 259 9.37 -1.86 4.25
CA PHE A 259 8.46 -2.46 5.22
C PHE A 259 7.09 -1.78 5.34
N LEU A 260 6.97 -0.46 5.13
CA LEU A 260 5.67 0.22 5.22
C LEU A 260 4.64 -0.30 4.20
N PRO A 261 4.99 -0.56 2.92
CA PRO A 261 4.02 -1.08 1.95
C PRO A 261 3.45 -2.46 2.33
N LEU A 262 4.17 -3.22 3.17
CA LEU A 262 3.74 -4.56 3.59
C LEU A 262 2.64 -4.53 4.65
N ILE A 263 2.42 -3.38 5.29
CA ILE A 263 1.49 -3.22 6.41
C ILE A 263 0.50 -2.07 6.19
N GLU A 264 0.52 -1.41 5.04
CA GLU A 264 -0.25 -0.19 4.76
C GLU A 264 -1.75 -0.33 5.11
N THR A 265 -2.33 -1.48 4.75
CA THR A 265 -3.74 -1.82 5.02
C THR A 265 -3.94 -2.74 6.23
N HIS A 266 -2.88 -3.06 6.96
CA HIS A 266 -2.91 -3.94 8.12
C HIS A 266 -2.93 -3.12 9.42
N PRO A 267 -3.69 -3.52 10.48
CA PRO A 267 -3.76 -2.76 11.74
C PRO A 267 -2.41 -2.43 12.41
N LEU A 268 -1.36 -3.18 12.09
CA LEU A 268 0.01 -2.90 12.54
C LEU A 268 0.52 -1.51 12.08
N SER A 269 0.01 -0.94 10.98
CA SER A 269 0.35 0.43 10.57
C SER A 269 -0.13 1.47 11.58
N VAL A 270 -1.28 1.23 12.23
CA VAL A 270 -1.82 2.08 13.31
C VAL A 270 -0.92 1.99 14.54
N ASP A 271 -0.51 0.78 14.93
CA ASP A 271 0.39 0.57 16.07
C ASP A 271 1.74 1.28 15.86
N ILE A 272 2.31 1.17 14.65
CA ILE A 272 3.54 1.88 14.29
C ILE A 272 3.32 3.40 14.28
N GLY A 273 2.19 3.88 13.76
CA GLY A 273 1.85 5.29 13.77
C GLY A 273 1.76 5.87 15.19
N LYS A 274 1.16 5.14 16.13
CA LYS A 274 1.13 5.50 17.56
C LYS A 274 2.55 5.59 18.15
N TRP A 275 3.39 4.59 17.86
CA TRP A 275 4.79 4.58 18.28
C TRP A 275 5.59 5.76 17.69
N VAL A 276 5.38 6.11 16.41
CA VAL A 276 6.03 7.27 15.77
C VAL A 276 5.63 8.57 16.46
N MET A 277 4.34 8.78 16.77
CA MET A 277 3.86 9.98 17.47
C MET A 277 4.50 10.13 18.84
N GLU A 278 4.48 9.07 19.65
CA GLU A 278 5.07 9.07 21.00
C GLU A 278 6.59 9.33 20.96
N THR A 279 7.30 8.66 20.04
CA THR A 279 8.75 8.83 19.89
C THR A 279 9.10 10.24 19.42
N ALA A 280 8.31 10.83 18.52
CA ALA A 280 8.50 12.20 18.05
C ALA A 280 8.28 13.23 19.18
N LEU A 281 7.20 13.10 19.95
CA LEU A 281 6.94 13.96 21.11
C LEU A 281 8.04 13.87 22.16
N THR A 282 8.48 12.65 22.48
CA THR A 282 9.63 12.42 23.37
C THR A 282 10.89 13.12 22.85
N GLN A 283 11.13 13.06 21.54
CA GLN A 283 12.29 13.72 20.95
C GLN A 283 12.19 15.26 20.98
N ILE A 284 11.00 15.82 20.72
CA ILE A 284 10.75 17.27 20.83
C ILE A 284 11.05 17.73 22.25
N GLU A 285 10.52 17.03 23.27
CA GLU A 285 10.75 17.35 24.68
C GLU A 285 12.26 17.30 25.03
N SER A 286 12.97 16.29 24.53
CA SER A 286 14.42 16.16 24.69
C SER A 286 15.17 17.36 24.09
N TRP A 287 14.82 17.81 22.88
CA TRP A 287 15.47 18.97 22.27
C TRP A 287 15.12 20.28 23.00
N LEU A 288 13.88 20.45 23.45
CA LEU A 288 13.49 21.61 24.26
C LEU A 288 14.30 21.69 25.55
N SER A 289 14.54 20.56 26.22
CA SER A 289 15.38 20.52 27.43
C SER A 289 16.84 20.91 27.16
N GLN A 290 17.30 20.78 25.92
CA GLN A 290 18.63 21.18 25.46
C GLN A 290 18.66 22.62 24.92
N GLY A 291 17.53 23.35 24.97
CA GLY A 291 17.39 24.70 24.44
C GLY A 291 17.24 24.77 22.92
N LEU A 292 16.93 23.64 22.26
CA LEU A 292 16.68 23.58 20.82
C LEU A 292 15.16 23.46 20.57
N GLU A 293 14.56 24.56 20.14
CA GLU A 293 13.16 24.56 19.69
C GLU A 293 13.10 24.13 18.22
N MET A 294 12.57 22.92 17.97
CA MET A 294 12.51 22.32 16.64
C MET A 294 11.12 21.75 16.39
N SER A 295 10.46 22.21 15.33
CA SER A 295 9.23 21.58 14.83
C SER A 295 9.56 20.23 14.21
N VAL A 296 8.78 19.20 14.53
CA VAL A 296 8.91 17.85 14.00
C VAL A 296 7.65 17.47 13.26
N SER A 297 7.84 17.02 12.03
CA SER A 297 6.76 16.58 11.17
C SER A 297 6.76 15.06 11.06
N ILE A 298 5.60 14.44 11.17
CA ILE A 298 5.43 12.97 11.17
C ILE A 298 4.44 12.53 10.12
N ASN A 299 4.77 11.48 9.39
CA ASN A 299 3.89 10.87 8.41
C ASN A 299 2.83 10.00 9.09
N ILE A 300 1.54 10.25 8.80
CA ILE A 300 0.42 9.44 9.27
C ILE A 300 -0.34 8.84 8.08
N GLY A 301 -0.40 7.51 8.03
CA GLY A 301 -1.13 6.79 7.00
C GLY A 301 -2.66 6.89 7.15
N ALA A 302 -3.37 6.74 6.03
CA ALA A 302 -4.83 6.85 5.99
C ALA A 302 -5.57 6.03 7.05
N MET A 303 -5.20 4.75 7.20
CA MET A 303 -5.88 3.84 8.13
C MET A 303 -5.79 4.34 9.58
N HIS A 304 -4.70 4.99 9.96
CA HIS A 304 -4.52 5.54 11.30
C HIS A 304 -5.29 6.85 11.47
N LEU A 305 -5.23 7.74 10.48
CA LEU A 305 -5.96 9.02 10.50
C LEU A 305 -7.48 8.82 10.59
N GLN A 306 -8.00 7.77 9.96
CA GLN A 306 -9.43 7.42 9.95
C GLN A 306 -9.89 6.64 11.21
N GLN A 307 -9.01 6.40 12.18
CA GLN A 307 -9.43 5.73 13.41
C GLN A 307 -10.38 6.64 14.21
N PRO A 308 -11.52 6.13 14.69
CA PRO A 308 -12.45 6.93 15.49
C PRO A 308 -11.83 7.52 16.76
N ASP A 309 -10.80 6.88 17.31
CA ASP A 309 -10.07 7.30 18.51
C ASP A 309 -8.83 8.14 18.20
N PHE A 310 -8.56 8.52 16.94
CA PHE A 310 -7.31 9.21 16.55
C PHE A 310 -7.09 10.51 17.35
N VAL A 311 -8.08 11.41 17.34
CA VAL A 311 -7.99 12.73 18.01
C VAL A 311 -7.86 12.57 19.53
N GLU A 312 -8.58 11.61 20.12
CA GLU A 312 -8.52 11.38 21.56
C GLU A 312 -7.18 10.74 21.97
N GLY A 313 -6.67 9.81 21.16
CA GLY A 313 -5.34 9.24 21.32
C GLY A 313 -4.24 10.31 21.25
N LEU A 314 -4.33 11.24 20.29
CA LEU A 314 -3.40 12.35 20.16
C LEU A 314 -3.48 13.31 21.36
N ARG A 315 -4.69 13.61 21.86
CA ARG A 315 -4.89 14.39 23.09
C ARG A 315 -4.23 13.73 24.30
N ALA A 316 -4.38 12.41 24.44
CA ALA A 316 -3.75 11.65 25.52
C ALA A 316 -2.22 11.68 25.42
N LEU A 317 -1.65 11.54 24.22
CA LEU A 317 -0.21 11.64 23.99
C LEU A 317 0.32 13.04 24.33
N LEU A 318 -0.33 14.11 23.88
CA LEU A 318 0.05 15.48 24.25
C LEU A 318 -0.05 15.72 25.76
N ALA A 319 -1.08 15.19 26.42
CA ALA A 319 -1.21 15.29 27.88
C ALA A 319 -0.09 14.57 28.63
N ALA A 320 0.47 13.50 28.06
CA ALA A 320 1.64 12.79 28.60
C ALA A 320 2.95 13.58 28.43
N HIS A 321 3.01 14.53 27.48
CA HIS A 321 4.16 15.41 27.22
C HIS A 321 3.80 16.89 27.43
N PRO A 322 3.46 17.33 28.66
CA PRO A 322 2.97 18.68 28.92
C PRO A 322 4.01 19.79 28.65
N GLY A 323 5.29 19.42 28.54
CA GLY A 323 6.37 20.33 28.18
C GLY A 323 6.47 20.66 26.68
N VAL A 324 5.74 19.94 25.82
CA VAL A 324 5.78 20.10 24.37
C VAL A 324 4.65 21.02 23.91
N PRO A 325 4.96 22.22 23.36
CA PRO A 325 3.96 23.04 22.68
C PRO A 325 3.40 22.27 21.46
N PRO A 326 2.07 22.13 21.32
CA PRO A 326 1.47 21.37 20.20
C PRO A 326 1.89 21.86 18.81
N GLN A 327 2.26 23.14 18.67
CA GLN A 327 2.69 23.76 17.41
C GLN A 327 4.02 23.21 16.89
N LEU A 328 4.81 22.56 17.75
CA LEU A 328 6.05 21.89 17.36
C LEU A 328 5.79 20.51 16.76
N LEU A 329 4.57 19.98 16.86
CA LEU A 329 4.17 18.78 16.13
C LEU A 329 3.43 19.18 14.86
N GLU A 330 3.84 18.60 13.74
CA GLU A 330 3.18 18.73 12.44
C GLU A 330 2.84 17.33 11.93
N ILE A 331 1.62 17.15 11.44
CA ILE A 331 1.16 15.87 10.89
C ILE A 331 1.12 15.98 9.37
N GLU A 332 1.85 15.09 8.72
CA GLU A 332 1.92 14.99 7.26
C GLU A 332 1.02 13.85 6.79
N ILE A 333 0.15 14.14 5.82
CA ILE A 333 -0.78 13.16 5.23
C ILE A 333 -0.62 13.16 3.72
N LEU A 334 -0.67 11.98 3.09
CA LEU A 334 -0.61 11.87 1.64
C LEU A 334 -1.88 12.44 0.98
N GLU A 335 -1.72 13.06 -0.19
CA GLU A 335 -2.84 13.53 -1.03
C GLU A 335 -3.90 12.43 -1.26
N SER A 336 -3.44 11.23 -1.64
CA SER A 336 -4.31 10.07 -1.90
C SER A 336 -5.10 9.62 -0.67
N SER A 337 -4.51 9.73 0.52
CA SER A 337 -5.12 9.36 1.79
C SER A 337 -6.25 10.33 2.16
N ALA A 338 -6.05 11.62 1.93
CA ALA A 338 -7.04 12.65 2.21
C ALA A 338 -8.28 12.56 1.31
N LEU A 339 -8.12 12.02 0.09
CA LEU A 339 -9.21 11.90 -0.90
C LEU A 339 -10.16 10.72 -0.65
N MET A 340 -9.81 9.75 0.21
CA MET A 340 -10.65 8.58 0.47
C MET A 340 -11.94 8.92 1.23
N ASP A 341 -11.85 9.78 2.25
CA ASP A 341 -12.99 10.29 3.02
C ASP A 341 -12.70 11.72 3.48
N ILE A 342 -12.95 12.68 2.58
CA ILE A 342 -12.56 14.06 2.80
C ILE A 342 -13.33 14.74 3.94
N ASP A 343 -14.59 14.37 4.15
CA ASP A 343 -15.41 15.00 5.18
C ASP A 343 -14.90 14.59 6.56
N HIS A 344 -14.67 13.28 6.77
CA HIS A 344 -14.07 12.79 8.00
C HIS A 344 -12.65 13.34 8.22
N VAL A 345 -11.79 13.33 7.20
CA VAL A 345 -10.42 13.85 7.31
C VAL A 345 -10.41 15.34 7.64
N SER A 346 -11.32 16.13 7.04
CA SER A 346 -11.44 17.56 7.36
C SER A 346 -11.85 17.78 8.82
N GLU A 347 -12.80 16.99 9.34
CA GLU A 347 -13.17 17.04 10.76
C GLU A 347 -11.99 16.73 11.69
N VAL A 348 -11.23 15.69 11.38
CA VAL A 348 -10.03 15.31 12.14
C VAL A 348 -8.98 16.42 12.12
N ILE A 349 -8.68 17.00 10.95
CA ILE A 349 -7.72 18.10 10.81
C ILE A 349 -8.19 19.31 11.62
N ASN A 350 -9.46 19.71 11.51
CA ASN A 350 -9.98 20.85 12.25
C ASN A 350 -9.90 20.62 13.77
N ALA A 351 -10.24 19.42 14.25
CA ALA A 351 -10.12 19.06 15.66
C ALA A 351 -8.67 19.09 16.16
N CYS A 352 -7.70 18.70 15.32
CA CYS A 352 -6.28 18.77 15.68
C CYS A 352 -5.73 20.21 15.60
N ASN A 353 -6.21 21.02 14.66
CA ASN A 353 -5.89 22.45 14.58
C ASN A 353 -6.36 23.19 15.84
N GLU A 354 -7.51 22.81 16.42
CA GLU A 354 -7.97 23.33 17.71
C GLU A 354 -7.04 22.97 18.88
N LEU A 355 -6.27 21.88 18.76
CA LEU A 355 -5.20 21.53 19.71
C LEU A 355 -3.92 22.34 19.46
N GLY A 356 -3.83 23.07 18.34
CA GLY A 356 -2.66 23.84 17.91
C GLY A 356 -1.63 23.03 17.12
N ILE A 357 -2.01 21.85 16.61
CA ILE A 357 -1.15 20.99 15.77
C ILE A 357 -1.30 21.43 14.32
N ARG A 358 -0.20 21.49 13.58
CA ARG A 358 -0.21 21.86 12.15
C ARG A 358 -0.36 20.64 11.25
N PHE A 359 -0.92 20.85 10.07
CA PHE A 359 -1.02 19.79 9.05
C PHE A 359 -0.35 20.18 7.75
N SER A 360 0.30 19.21 7.12
CA SER A 360 0.80 19.34 5.76
C SER A 360 0.21 18.27 4.84
N LEU A 361 -0.03 18.65 3.60
CA LEU A 361 -0.42 17.72 2.55
C LEU A 361 0.82 17.32 1.74
N ASP A 362 1.13 16.04 1.74
CA ASP A 362 2.30 15.45 1.11
C ASP A 362 1.98 14.81 -0.26
N ASP A 363 3.00 14.60 -1.08
CA ASP A 363 2.93 14.14 -2.48
C ASP A 363 2.05 15.01 -3.39
N PHE A 364 1.92 16.31 -3.09
CA PHE A 364 0.95 17.18 -3.75
C PHE A 364 1.24 17.36 -5.25
N GLY A 365 0.21 17.10 -6.06
CA GLY A 365 0.23 17.29 -7.52
C GLY A 365 0.34 15.99 -8.31
N THR A 366 0.64 14.87 -7.64
CA THR A 366 0.72 13.54 -8.27
C THR A 366 -0.65 12.88 -8.48
N GLY A 367 -1.68 13.36 -7.77
CA GLY A 367 -3.05 12.87 -7.84
C GLY A 367 -4.04 13.78 -8.59
N PHE A 368 -5.29 13.32 -8.70
CA PHE A 368 -6.40 14.09 -9.27
C PHE A 368 -7.04 15.02 -8.21
N SER A 369 -6.27 15.95 -7.65
CA SER A 369 -6.84 16.95 -6.74
C SER A 369 -7.75 17.93 -7.48
N SER A 370 -9.05 17.91 -7.15
CA SER A 370 -9.91 19.04 -7.48
C SER A 370 -9.59 20.21 -6.53
N LEU A 371 -9.48 21.42 -7.07
CA LEU A 371 -9.31 22.66 -6.30
C LEU A 371 -10.33 22.82 -5.16
N GLY A 372 -11.52 22.23 -5.34
CA GLY A 372 -12.58 22.23 -4.34
C GLY A 372 -12.26 21.40 -3.09
N TYR A 373 -11.40 20.39 -3.19
CA TYR A 373 -11.00 19.53 -2.08
C TYR A 373 -9.95 20.20 -1.19
N ILE A 374 -8.90 20.75 -1.79
CA ILE A 374 -7.82 21.43 -1.05
C ILE A 374 -8.39 22.59 -0.22
N LYS A 375 -9.38 23.31 -0.76
CA LYS A 375 -10.06 24.40 -0.02
C LYS A 375 -10.77 23.91 1.25
N ARG A 376 -11.24 22.65 1.29
CA ARG A 376 -11.92 22.06 2.46
C ARG A 376 -10.96 21.47 3.48
N LEU A 377 -9.74 21.15 3.06
CA LEU A 377 -8.69 20.70 3.95
C LEU A 377 -8.00 21.92 4.57
N SER A 378 -8.19 22.12 5.86
CA SER A 378 -7.54 23.17 6.64
C SER A 378 -6.06 22.85 6.93
N VAL A 379 -5.31 22.42 5.92
CA VAL A 379 -3.86 22.18 5.99
C VAL A 379 -3.12 23.51 5.93
N ASP A 380 -1.97 23.60 6.59
CA ASP A 380 -1.14 24.80 6.64
C ASP A 380 -0.09 24.83 5.51
N ILE A 381 0.40 23.64 5.15
CA ILE A 381 1.56 23.47 4.26
C ILE A 381 1.22 22.51 3.12
N LEU A 382 1.65 22.85 1.90
CA LEU A 382 1.64 21.96 0.75
C LEU A 382 3.08 21.53 0.44
N LYS A 383 3.36 20.22 0.48
CA LYS A 383 4.67 19.65 0.10
C LYS A 383 4.56 19.13 -1.33
N VAL A 384 5.42 19.65 -2.21
CA VAL A 384 5.42 19.28 -3.63
C VAL A 384 6.35 18.09 -3.84
N ASP A 385 5.80 17.04 -4.44
CA ASP A 385 6.52 15.78 -4.66
C ASP A 385 7.80 15.97 -5.49
N ARG A 386 8.80 15.17 -5.16
CA ARG A 386 10.10 15.14 -5.82
C ARG A 386 10.01 14.79 -7.31
N SER A 387 8.98 14.09 -7.78
CA SER A 387 8.86 13.71 -9.20
C SER A 387 8.86 14.93 -10.13
N PHE A 388 8.22 16.04 -9.71
CA PHE A 388 8.23 17.31 -10.45
C PHE A 388 9.59 17.99 -10.44
N LEU A 389 10.44 17.73 -9.44
CA LEU A 389 11.78 18.30 -9.36
C LEU A 389 12.79 17.54 -10.24
N LEU A 390 12.55 16.25 -10.52
CA LEU A 390 13.45 15.43 -11.32
C LEU A 390 13.59 15.99 -12.75
N GLY A 391 12.48 16.43 -13.34
CA GLY A 391 12.42 16.96 -14.70
C GLY A 391 12.56 18.47 -14.82
N VAL A 392 12.78 19.23 -13.73
CA VAL A 392 12.73 20.72 -13.74
C VAL A 392 13.64 21.41 -14.78
N PHE A 393 14.69 20.74 -15.26
CA PHE A 393 15.59 21.27 -16.29
C PHE A 393 15.29 20.83 -17.71
N ASP A 394 14.52 19.75 -17.87
CA ASP A 394 14.44 19.00 -19.12
C ASP A 394 12.99 18.61 -19.49
N ASN A 395 12.03 18.87 -18.61
CA ASN A 395 10.61 18.65 -18.80
C ASN A 395 9.87 19.98 -18.57
N PRO A 396 9.40 20.65 -19.63
CA PRO A 396 8.69 21.91 -19.51
C PRO A 396 7.35 21.76 -18.79
N GLU A 397 6.73 20.57 -18.84
CA GLU A 397 5.45 20.32 -18.18
C GLU A 397 5.59 20.32 -16.66
N ASP A 398 6.68 19.74 -16.13
CA ASP A 398 6.99 19.78 -14.69
C ASP A 398 7.18 21.23 -14.21
N LEU A 399 7.86 22.06 -15.01
CA LEU A 399 8.06 23.47 -14.67
C LEU A 399 6.75 24.27 -14.66
N VAL A 400 5.84 23.98 -15.60
CA VAL A 400 4.49 24.56 -15.64
C VAL A 400 3.69 24.14 -14.40
N ILE A 401 3.76 22.87 -14.01
CA ILE A 401 3.09 22.35 -12.82
C ILE A 401 3.62 23.03 -11.56
N LEU A 402 4.95 23.13 -11.39
CA LEU A 402 5.56 23.84 -10.26
C LEU A 402 5.11 25.31 -10.19
N GLY A 403 5.08 26.02 -11.32
CA GLY A 403 4.55 27.38 -11.36
C GLY A 403 3.08 27.48 -10.92
N ALA A 404 2.24 26.58 -11.43
CA ALA A 404 0.81 26.54 -11.11
C ALA A 404 0.54 26.18 -9.64
N VAL A 405 1.26 25.20 -9.10
CA VAL A 405 1.15 24.76 -7.70
C VAL A 405 1.60 25.85 -6.73
N HIS A 406 2.73 26.52 -7.01
CA HIS A 406 3.15 27.69 -6.23
C HIS A 406 2.07 28.79 -6.24
N ASP A 407 1.49 29.09 -7.41
CA ASP A 407 0.47 30.12 -7.52
C ASP A 407 -0.83 29.77 -6.81
N LEU A 408 -1.19 28.48 -6.79
CA LEU A 408 -2.31 27.94 -6.02
C LEU A 408 -2.07 28.08 -4.52
N ALA A 409 -0.92 27.64 -4.01
CA ALA A 409 -0.57 27.74 -2.60
C ALA A 409 -0.67 29.18 -2.11
N ARG A 410 -0.14 30.12 -2.89
CA ARG A 410 -0.23 31.55 -2.60
C ARG A 410 -1.67 32.08 -2.62
N ALA A 411 -2.51 31.61 -3.55
CA ALA A 411 -3.91 32.02 -3.63
C ALA A 411 -4.76 31.51 -2.46
N LEU A 412 -4.36 30.39 -1.85
CA LEU A 412 -5.01 29.78 -0.70
C LEU A 412 -4.40 30.19 0.65
N ASP A 413 -3.39 31.08 0.63
CA ASP A 413 -2.62 31.48 1.82
C ASP A 413 -2.05 30.27 2.57
N ARG A 414 -1.30 29.44 1.83
CA ARG A 414 -0.62 28.23 2.31
C ARG A 414 0.88 28.31 2.09
N GLU A 415 1.63 27.79 3.05
CA GLU A 415 3.06 27.61 2.87
C GLU A 415 3.31 26.49 1.85
N ILE A 416 4.41 26.59 1.10
CA ILE A 416 4.78 25.61 0.10
C ILE A 416 6.23 25.18 0.29
N ILE A 417 6.45 23.87 0.37
CA ILE A 417 7.76 23.25 0.55
C ILE A 417 8.05 22.38 -0.67
N ALA A 418 9.24 22.51 -1.25
CA ALA A 418 9.71 21.61 -2.29
C ALA A 418 10.49 20.43 -1.69
N GLU A 419 10.11 19.21 -2.03
CA GLU A 419 10.77 18.00 -1.55
C GLU A 419 11.74 17.40 -2.55
N GLY A 420 12.74 16.68 -2.06
CA GLY A 420 13.72 16.02 -2.93
C GLY A 420 14.63 17.02 -3.65
N VAL A 421 14.96 18.15 -3.01
CA VAL A 421 16.00 19.06 -3.51
C VAL A 421 17.38 18.40 -3.34
N GLU A 422 17.79 17.63 -4.33
CA GLU A 422 19.04 16.84 -4.28
C GLU A 422 20.29 17.59 -4.76
N THR A 423 20.13 18.68 -5.54
CA THR A 423 21.28 19.46 -6.03
C THR A 423 21.10 20.97 -5.81
N ILE A 424 22.23 21.68 -5.75
CA ILE A 424 22.25 23.15 -5.61
C ILE A 424 21.54 23.82 -6.79
N GLU A 425 21.71 23.29 -7.99
CA GLU A 425 21.10 23.80 -9.22
C GLU A 425 19.57 23.69 -9.15
N ARG A 426 19.02 22.56 -8.69
CA ARG A 426 17.56 22.41 -8.49
C ARG A 426 17.03 23.46 -7.50
N GLY A 427 17.75 23.68 -6.40
CA GLY A 427 17.40 24.73 -5.43
C GLY A 427 17.39 26.14 -6.05
N ARG A 428 18.33 26.46 -6.95
CA ARG A 428 18.32 27.75 -7.66
C ARG A 428 17.11 27.91 -8.58
N MET A 429 16.76 26.86 -9.32
CA MET A 429 15.58 26.87 -10.20
C MET A 429 14.29 27.08 -9.40
N LEU A 430 14.15 26.38 -8.27
CA LEU A 430 13.01 26.53 -7.36
C LEU A 430 12.92 27.95 -6.78
N LEU A 431 14.05 28.55 -6.38
CA LEU A 431 14.10 29.94 -5.91
C LEU A 431 13.71 30.96 -6.98
N GLN A 432 13.96 30.67 -8.27
CA GLN A 432 13.45 31.50 -9.37
C GLN A 432 11.92 31.49 -9.38
N LEU A 433 11.32 30.31 -9.27
CA LEU A 433 9.86 30.12 -9.26
C LEU A 433 9.18 30.65 -7.99
N GLY A 434 9.95 30.89 -6.92
CA GLY A 434 9.45 31.44 -5.64
C GLY A 434 9.34 30.42 -4.51
N TYR A 435 9.83 29.20 -4.72
CA TYR A 435 9.95 28.19 -3.67
C TYR A 435 11.14 28.54 -2.78
N GLU A 436 10.87 29.05 -1.59
CA GLU A 436 11.91 29.38 -0.62
C GLU A 436 12.13 28.28 0.41
N LEU A 437 11.11 27.49 0.71
CA LEU A 437 11.18 26.40 1.67
C LEU A 437 11.47 25.08 0.94
N ALA A 438 12.41 24.31 1.47
CA ALA A 438 12.81 23.06 0.85
C ALA A 438 13.32 22.02 1.85
N GLN A 439 13.29 20.78 1.37
CA GLN A 439 13.87 19.60 1.99
C GLN A 439 14.53 18.73 0.91
N GLY A 440 15.67 18.12 1.23
CA GLY A 440 16.36 17.22 0.31
C GLY A 440 17.84 17.07 0.58
N TYR A 441 18.52 16.24 -0.22
CA TYR A 441 19.92 15.88 0.01
C TYR A 441 20.93 17.00 -0.23
N ALA A 442 20.57 18.04 -0.99
CA ALA A 442 21.39 19.25 -1.10
C ALA A 442 21.48 20.02 0.23
N ILE A 443 20.52 19.81 1.14
CA ILE A 443 20.48 20.41 2.47
C ILE A 443 21.11 19.44 3.47
N SER A 444 20.54 18.23 3.57
CA SER A 444 21.10 17.15 4.36
C SER A 444 20.42 15.82 4.07
N HIS A 445 21.15 14.73 4.28
CA HIS A 445 20.55 13.41 4.43
C HIS A 445 19.83 13.31 5.79
N PRO A 446 18.82 12.45 5.92
CA PRO A 446 18.23 12.12 7.21
C PRO A 446 19.32 11.65 8.18
N MET A 447 19.28 12.11 9.43
CA MET A 447 20.30 11.81 10.45
C MET A 447 19.68 11.38 11.78
N PRO A 448 20.41 10.67 12.65
CA PRO A 448 19.98 10.41 14.03
C PRO A 448 19.74 11.71 14.82
N ALA A 449 18.91 11.64 15.86
CA ALA A 449 18.55 12.79 16.68
C ALA A 449 19.77 13.54 17.27
N GLU A 450 20.81 12.80 17.64
CA GLU A 450 22.04 13.32 18.26
C GLU A 450 22.87 14.16 17.28
N GLY A 451 22.73 13.92 15.97
CA GLY A 451 23.43 14.68 14.94
C GLY A 451 22.82 16.06 14.68
N LEU A 452 21.53 16.24 14.99
CA LEU A 452 20.78 17.41 14.58
C LEU A 452 21.26 18.73 15.23
N PRO A 453 21.55 18.81 16.54
CA PRO A 453 22.02 20.06 17.14
C PRO A 453 23.33 20.56 16.54
N GLY A 454 24.29 19.65 16.29
CA GLY A 454 25.56 19.99 15.66
C GLY A 454 25.39 20.45 14.21
N TRP A 455 24.54 19.77 13.45
CA TRP A 455 24.19 20.19 12.09
C TRP A 455 23.51 21.57 12.07
N ALA A 456 22.57 21.83 12.98
CA ALA A 456 21.82 23.07 13.03
C ALA A 456 22.71 24.31 13.25
N VAL A 457 23.77 24.16 14.05
CA VAL A 457 24.76 25.23 14.29
C VAL A 457 25.66 25.45 13.07
N ALA A 458 26.02 24.38 12.37
CA ALA A 458 26.93 24.44 11.22
C ALA A 458 26.24 24.84 9.91
N TRP A 459 24.91 24.68 9.84
CA TRP A 459 24.14 24.89 8.62
C TRP A 459 24.28 26.30 8.06
N GLN A 460 24.63 26.38 6.78
CA GLN A 460 24.55 27.60 5.99
C GLN A 460 24.00 27.26 4.60
N PRO A 461 23.07 28.07 4.07
CA PRO A 461 22.58 27.87 2.72
C PRO A 461 23.70 28.15 1.72
N ASP A 462 23.64 27.48 0.57
CA ASP A 462 24.61 27.71 -0.50
C ASP A 462 24.63 29.19 -0.93
N PRO A 463 25.83 29.79 -1.13
CA PRO A 463 25.92 31.21 -1.49
C PRO A 463 25.17 31.59 -2.77
N THR A 464 24.99 30.64 -3.70
CA THR A 464 24.25 30.86 -4.94
C THR A 464 22.75 31.00 -4.71
N TRP A 465 22.18 30.31 -3.71
CA TRP A 465 20.78 30.43 -3.34
C TRP A 465 20.44 31.82 -2.80
N ARG A 466 21.30 32.37 -1.95
CA ARG A 466 21.12 33.74 -1.40
C ARG A 466 21.04 34.82 -2.47
N ARG A 467 21.82 34.66 -3.55
CA ARG A 467 21.90 35.61 -4.65
C ARG A 467 20.83 35.38 -5.72
N GLN A 468 20.16 34.23 -5.69
CA GLN A 468 19.19 33.86 -6.70
C GLN A 468 17.95 34.76 -6.59
N LYS A 469 17.74 35.61 -7.59
CA LYS A 469 16.52 36.41 -7.70
C LYS A 469 15.35 35.54 -8.10
N ARG A 470 14.20 35.82 -7.51
CA ARG A 470 12.91 35.36 -8.00
C ARG A 470 12.66 36.01 -9.37
N ILE A 471 12.15 35.25 -10.32
CA ILE A 471 11.77 35.79 -11.64
C ILE A 471 10.38 36.41 -11.54
N ASP A 472 10.14 37.48 -12.28
CA ASP A 472 8.81 38.05 -12.36
C ASP A 472 7.88 37.04 -13.05
N ARG A 473 6.60 37.04 -12.66
CA ARG A 473 5.60 36.11 -13.23
C ARG A 473 5.51 36.19 -14.74
N GLU A 474 5.73 37.38 -15.28
CA GLU A 474 5.71 37.64 -16.72
C GLU A 474 6.90 37.01 -17.46
N ASP A 475 7.99 36.66 -16.75
CA ASP A 475 9.19 36.05 -17.31
C ASP A 475 9.19 34.51 -17.19
N VAL A 476 8.27 33.93 -16.41
CA VAL A 476 8.11 32.46 -16.28
C VAL A 476 7.95 31.78 -17.65
N PRO A 477 7.15 32.28 -18.62
CA PRO A 477 7.09 31.69 -19.96
C PRO A 477 8.44 31.66 -20.69
N THR A 478 9.33 32.61 -20.40
CA THR A 478 10.68 32.65 -20.99
C THR A 478 11.57 31.57 -20.39
N LEU A 479 11.43 31.30 -19.10
CA LEU A 479 12.10 30.17 -18.44
C LEU A 479 11.60 28.82 -18.99
N ILE A 480 10.29 28.69 -19.18
CA ILE A 480 9.68 27.50 -19.80
C ILE A 480 10.25 27.29 -21.20
N ALA A 481 10.33 28.34 -22.02
CA ALA A 481 10.92 28.26 -23.34
C ALA A 481 12.38 27.76 -23.30
N ALA A 482 13.19 28.23 -22.35
CA ALA A 482 14.57 27.73 -22.18
C ALA A 482 14.62 26.22 -21.90
N VAL A 483 13.70 25.70 -21.08
CA VAL A 483 13.56 24.27 -20.78
C VAL A 483 13.04 23.49 -21.98
N GLU A 484 12.06 24.02 -22.72
CA GLU A 484 11.56 23.42 -23.96
C GLU A 484 12.66 23.24 -25.01
N HIS A 485 13.53 24.25 -25.17
CA HIS A 485 14.68 24.14 -26.05
C HIS A 485 15.61 22.99 -25.64
N ARG A 486 15.93 22.90 -24.34
CA ARG A 486 16.82 21.87 -23.81
C ARG A 486 16.21 20.46 -23.94
N ALA A 487 14.90 20.33 -23.70
CA ALA A 487 14.15 19.10 -23.91
C ALA A 487 14.25 18.64 -25.37
N TRP A 488 14.04 19.56 -26.32
CA TRP A 488 14.11 19.27 -27.74
C TRP A 488 15.51 18.80 -28.19
N ILE A 489 16.58 19.37 -27.64
CA ILE A 489 17.96 18.90 -27.90
C ILE A 489 18.16 17.46 -27.42
N LYS A 490 17.64 17.11 -26.23
CA LYS A 490 17.70 15.73 -25.72
C LYS A 490 16.89 14.75 -26.57
N ASP A 491 15.77 15.18 -27.13
CA ASP A 491 14.98 14.32 -28.02
C ASP A 491 15.74 14.04 -29.32
N ILE A 492 16.49 15.00 -29.86
CA ILE A 492 17.42 14.78 -30.98
C ILE A 492 18.48 13.74 -30.60
N GLU A 493 19.14 13.90 -29.46
CA GLU A 493 20.16 12.95 -29.00
C GLU A 493 19.60 11.52 -28.84
N ARG A 494 18.41 11.40 -28.25
CA ARG A 494 17.73 10.11 -28.06
C ARG A 494 17.41 9.45 -29.39
N HIS A 495 16.91 10.23 -30.36
CA HIS A 495 16.63 9.74 -31.70
C HIS A 495 17.91 9.20 -32.37
N LEU A 496 19.01 9.94 -32.28
CA LEU A 496 20.32 9.54 -32.83
C LEU A 496 20.90 8.27 -32.15
N GLN A 497 20.54 7.99 -30.90
CA GLN A 497 21.02 6.82 -30.15
C GLN A 497 20.14 5.58 -30.35
N ASN A 498 18.82 5.74 -30.37
CA ASN A 498 17.87 4.64 -30.25
C ASN A 498 17.19 4.26 -31.57
N GLY A 499 17.20 5.13 -32.59
CA GLY A 499 16.71 4.83 -33.95
C GLY A 499 15.24 4.42 -34.10
N GLN A 500 14.44 4.40 -33.01
CA GLN A 500 13.07 3.86 -32.98
C GLN A 500 11.98 4.85 -32.52
N ASP A 501 12.35 5.99 -31.95
CA ASP A 501 11.39 7.05 -31.61
C ASP A 501 11.14 7.95 -32.83
N SER A 502 9.89 8.41 -33.00
CA SER A 502 9.53 9.40 -34.03
C SER A 502 10.51 10.57 -34.00
N ALA A 503 11.07 10.94 -35.16
CA ALA A 503 11.97 12.08 -35.26
C ALA A 503 11.32 13.31 -34.57
N PRO A 504 12.07 14.06 -33.74
CA PRO A 504 11.53 15.27 -33.11
C PRO A 504 10.99 16.21 -34.18
N LEU A 505 10.00 17.04 -33.84
CA LEU A 505 9.48 18.05 -34.80
C LEU A 505 10.63 18.97 -35.22
N LEU A 506 10.99 18.92 -36.51
CA LEU A 506 12.14 19.63 -37.07
C LEU A 506 11.78 20.99 -37.65
N GLY A 507 10.50 21.23 -37.95
CA GLY A 507 10.04 22.51 -38.48
C GLY A 507 10.40 23.65 -37.54
N GLU A 508 11.17 24.62 -38.04
CA GLU A 508 11.54 25.85 -37.32
C GLU A 508 10.30 26.56 -36.77
N ASN A 509 9.13 26.44 -37.40
CA ASN A 509 7.88 27.07 -36.93
C ASN A 509 6.96 26.15 -36.11
N GLU A 510 7.37 24.91 -35.86
CA GLU A 510 6.53 23.88 -35.24
C GLU A 510 6.93 23.58 -33.78
N CYS A 511 8.17 23.92 -33.40
CA CYS A 511 8.65 23.68 -32.04
C CYS A 511 8.06 24.71 -31.04
N ARG A 512 7.88 24.28 -29.79
CA ARG A 512 7.25 25.13 -28.75
C ARG A 512 8.07 26.40 -28.46
N PHE A 513 9.40 26.32 -28.57
CA PHE A 513 10.29 27.47 -28.43
C PHE A 513 10.04 28.55 -29.50
N SER A 514 9.75 28.17 -30.75
CA SER A 514 9.42 29.13 -31.80
C SER A 514 8.10 29.83 -31.56
N ARG A 515 7.10 29.12 -31.01
CA ARG A 515 5.85 29.76 -30.55
C ARG A 515 6.11 30.79 -29.45
N TRP A 516 7.08 30.56 -28.58
CA TRP A 516 7.53 31.59 -27.64
C TRP A 516 8.21 32.75 -28.36
N ILE A 517 9.18 32.50 -29.25
CA ILE A 517 9.87 33.56 -30.03
C ILE A 517 8.86 34.47 -30.73
N ASP A 518 7.94 33.90 -31.50
CA ASP A 518 6.99 34.68 -32.33
C ASP A 518 5.80 35.25 -31.54
N GLY A 519 5.61 34.79 -30.31
CA GLY A 519 4.56 35.25 -29.40
C GLY A 519 5.11 36.16 -28.31
N ILE A 520 5.34 35.59 -27.13
CA ILE A 520 5.73 36.32 -25.92
C ILE A 520 7.11 36.97 -26.10
N GLY A 521 8.05 36.27 -26.72
CA GLY A 521 9.40 36.72 -26.98
C GLY A 521 9.44 38.02 -27.78
N GLU A 522 8.78 38.04 -28.94
CA GLU A 522 8.68 39.22 -29.80
C GLU A 522 7.97 40.37 -29.07
N ASN A 523 6.82 40.10 -28.46
CA ASN A 523 6.04 41.13 -27.79
C ASN A 523 6.79 41.79 -26.61
N ARG A 524 7.65 41.04 -25.91
CA ARG A 524 8.32 41.50 -24.69
C ARG A 524 9.74 41.99 -24.94
N TYR A 525 10.51 41.28 -25.76
CA TYR A 525 11.96 41.48 -25.89
C TYR A 525 12.42 41.97 -27.27
N ALA A 526 11.53 42.23 -28.23
CA ALA A 526 11.93 42.69 -29.58
C ALA A 526 12.81 43.95 -29.58
N HIS A 527 12.68 44.79 -28.54
CA HIS A 527 13.49 46.00 -28.38
C HIS A 527 14.93 45.72 -27.90
N GLN A 528 15.21 44.53 -27.36
CA GLN A 528 16.51 44.18 -26.80
C GLN A 528 17.45 43.60 -27.89
N PRO A 529 18.69 44.09 -28.02
CA PRO A 529 19.66 43.55 -28.96
C PRO A 529 19.94 42.05 -28.74
N SER A 530 19.93 41.60 -27.49
CA SER A 530 20.12 40.20 -27.10
C SER A 530 19.08 39.26 -27.72
N PHE A 531 17.80 39.69 -27.82
CA PHE A 531 16.72 38.89 -28.41
C PHE A 531 16.90 38.62 -29.92
N LYS A 532 17.41 39.59 -30.69
CA LYS A 532 17.70 39.38 -32.13
C LYS A 532 18.72 38.27 -32.36
N HIS A 533 19.69 38.13 -31.45
CA HIS A 533 20.68 37.06 -31.52
C HIS A 533 20.09 35.69 -31.12
N ILE A 534 19.09 35.65 -30.22
CA ILE A 534 18.38 34.43 -29.86
C ILE A 534 17.68 33.85 -31.10
N ARG A 535 17.00 34.69 -31.89
CA ARG A 535 16.36 34.24 -33.14
C ARG A 535 17.38 33.67 -34.14
N GLY A 536 18.52 34.32 -34.32
CA GLY A 536 19.58 33.83 -35.21
C GLY A 536 20.24 32.53 -34.74
N LEU A 537 20.50 32.40 -33.44
CA LEU A 537 21.03 31.16 -32.85
C LEU A 537 20.01 30.02 -32.94
N HIS A 538 18.73 30.30 -32.74
CA HIS A 538 17.66 29.31 -32.88
C HIS A 538 17.62 28.72 -34.31
N GLN A 539 17.71 29.59 -35.32
CA GLN A 539 17.82 29.19 -36.73
C GLN A 539 19.05 28.31 -37.00
N GLU A 540 20.20 28.69 -36.43
CA GLU A 540 21.43 27.93 -36.56
C GLU A 540 21.32 26.54 -35.91
N VAL A 541 20.70 26.46 -34.73
CA VAL A 541 20.44 25.19 -34.04
C VAL A 541 19.55 24.27 -34.89
N HIS A 542 18.45 24.76 -35.46
CA HIS A 542 17.59 23.97 -36.34
C HIS A 542 18.33 23.50 -37.60
N ALA A 543 19.11 24.37 -38.24
CA ALA A 543 19.89 24.00 -39.42
C ALA A 543 20.95 22.90 -39.13
N ILE A 544 21.57 22.93 -37.95
CA ILE A 544 22.49 21.88 -37.51
C ILE A 544 21.73 20.57 -37.21
N ALA A 545 20.56 20.65 -36.58
CA ALA A 545 19.73 19.50 -36.25
C ALA A 545 19.21 18.76 -37.51
N ASP A 546 18.73 19.49 -38.52
CA ASP A 546 18.31 18.92 -39.80
C ASP A 546 19.45 18.16 -40.47
N ARG A 547 20.64 18.78 -40.52
CA ARG A 547 21.83 18.16 -41.08
C ARG A 547 22.28 16.93 -40.30
N LEU A 548 22.13 16.93 -38.98
CA LEU A 548 22.44 15.79 -38.12
C LEU A 548 21.59 14.57 -38.45
N ILE A 549 20.28 14.76 -38.66
CA ILE A 549 19.35 13.69 -38.98
C ILE A 549 19.60 13.15 -40.38
N GLU A 550 19.89 14.01 -41.36
CA GLU A 550 20.34 13.59 -42.69
C GLU A 550 21.62 12.74 -42.62
N LEU A 551 22.63 13.20 -41.88
CA LEU A 551 23.90 12.47 -41.72
C LEU A 551 23.72 11.14 -40.98
N HIS A 552 22.82 11.09 -40.00
CA HIS A 552 22.48 9.85 -39.30
C HIS A 552 21.82 8.83 -40.24
N SER A 553 20.89 9.28 -41.10
CA SER A 553 20.24 8.42 -42.10
C SER A 553 21.20 7.85 -43.16
N THR A 554 22.32 8.54 -43.40
CA THR A 554 23.35 8.13 -44.37
C THR A 554 24.50 7.32 -43.75
N GLY A 555 24.54 7.19 -42.41
CA GLY A 555 25.47 6.31 -41.69
C GLY A 555 26.87 6.87 -41.44
N ASP A 556 27.12 8.17 -41.62
CA ASP A 556 28.44 8.78 -41.39
C ASP A 556 28.65 9.15 -39.91
N ALA A 557 29.07 8.17 -39.10
CA ALA A 557 29.25 8.32 -37.66
C ALA A 557 30.24 9.42 -37.25
N ARG A 558 31.26 9.72 -38.09
CA ARG A 558 32.26 10.74 -37.77
C ARG A 558 31.68 12.14 -37.93
N LEU A 559 30.95 12.39 -39.03
CA LEU A 559 30.31 13.68 -39.26
C LEU A 559 29.15 13.91 -38.29
N VAL A 560 28.42 12.86 -37.89
CA VAL A 560 27.39 12.95 -36.84
C VAL A 560 28.00 13.43 -35.52
N HIS A 561 29.15 12.87 -35.10
CA HIS A 561 29.80 13.29 -33.86
C HIS A 561 30.27 14.76 -33.91
N GLU A 562 30.84 15.20 -35.03
CA GLU A 562 31.28 16.59 -35.19
C GLU A 562 30.10 17.57 -35.15
N GLN A 563 29.01 17.25 -35.85
CA GLN A 563 27.81 18.11 -35.87
C GLN A 563 27.09 18.13 -34.52
N LEU A 564 27.12 17.03 -33.76
CA LEU A 564 26.55 16.99 -32.41
C LEU A 564 27.29 17.95 -31.47
N GLY A 565 28.62 18.03 -31.58
CA GLY A 565 29.42 19.01 -30.83
C GLY A 565 29.05 20.46 -31.17
N LYS A 566 28.80 20.76 -32.46
CA LYS A 566 28.34 22.10 -32.90
C LYS A 566 26.93 22.41 -32.39
N LEU A 567 26.03 21.42 -32.40
CA LEU A 567 24.67 21.55 -31.86
C LEU A 567 24.73 21.93 -30.37
N HIS A 568 25.55 21.24 -29.58
CA HIS A 568 25.74 21.53 -28.15
C HIS A 568 26.28 22.92 -27.91
N GLU A 569 27.29 23.35 -28.67
CA GLU A 569 27.87 24.68 -28.51
C GLU A 569 26.85 25.78 -28.83
N CYS A 570 26.10 25.62 -29.93
CA CYS A 570 25.09 26.60 -30.34
C CYS A 570 23.89 26.62 -29.37
N SER A 571 23.40 25.44 -28.96
CA SER A 571 22.35 25.29 -27.96
C SER A 571 22.74 25.92 -26.62
N HIS A 572 23.98 25.70 -26.15
CA HIS A 572 24.46 26.31 -24.91
C HIS A 572 24.48 27.85 -25.00
N LYS A 573 24.91 28.42 -26.14
CA LYS A 573 24.87 29.87 -26.38
C LYS A 573 23.44 30.41 -26.39
N LEU A 574 22.51 29.70 -27.03
CA LEU A 574 21.10 30.07 -27.07
C LEU A 574 20.50 30.06 -25.66
N TYR A 575 20.67 28.94 -24.93
CA TYR A 575 20.19 28.77 -23.57
C TYR A 575 20.74 29.82 -22.61
N ALA A 576 22.03 30.13 -22.69
CA ALA A 576 22.66 31.17 -21.86
C ALA A 576 22.04 32.56 -22.12
N ARG A 577 21.73 32.90 -23.37
CA ARG A 577 21.08 34.18 -23.71
C ARG A 577 19.62 34.24 -23.26
N VAL A 578 18.86 33.16 -23.45
CA VAL A 578 17.46 33.10 -22.95
C VAL A 578 17.45 33.25 -21.42
N ASN A 579 18.36 32.57 -20.71
CA ASN A 579 18.49 32.73 -19.27
C ASN A 579 18.94 34.13 -18.84
N ALA A 580 19.75 34.82 -19.64
CA ALA A 580 20.13 36.20 -19.38
C ALA A 580 18.90 37.13 -19.43
N LEU A 581 18.01 36.94 -20.41
CA LEU A 581 16.72 37.64 -20.48
C LEU A 581 15.89 37.41 -19.22
N VAL A 582 15.76 36.15 -18.77
CA VAL A 582 15.03 35.78 -17.54
C VAL A 582 15.61 36.47 -16.30
N GLN A 583 16.92 36.73 -16.28
CA GLN A 583 17.61 37.39 -15.17
C GLN A 583 17.66 38.92 -15.29
N GLY A 584 17.13 39.49 -16.38
CA GLY A 584 17.22 40.92 -16.68
C GLY A 584 18.66 41.39 -16.93
N ILE A 585 19.52 40.51 -17.46
CA ILE A 585 20.90 40.80 -17.83
C ILE A 585 20.93 40.86 -19.36
N ASP A 586 21.20 42.05 -19.92
CA ASP A 586 21.34 42.27 -21.37
C ASP A 586 22.79 42.10 -21.83
#